data_AF-A0A3C0GG49-F1
#
_entry.id   AF-A0A3C0GG49-F1
#
_cell.length_a   1.000
_cell.length_b   1.000
_cell.length_c   1.000
_cell.angle_alpha   90.00
_cell.angle_beta   90.00
_cell.angle_gamma   90.00
#
_symmetry.space_group_name_H-M   'P 1'
#
loop_
_entity.id
_entity.type
_entity.pdbx_description
1 polymer ?
#
loop_
_entity_poly.entity_id
_entity_poly.type
_entity_poly.pdbx_seq_one_letter_code
_entity_poly.pdbx_strand_id
1 'polypeptide(L)'
;ANDYDTFIANLKTLLDEDHEYKTLAVDSLDWLEPLVWEKVCQEHGKKSIEEFGYGRGYVEALKQWREYIDILNRLRDEKSMTIIQISHNQIKRFESPEIEAYDGHELKLHRKAGDLILEHSDCCFFANYKLGTVKTQGKGGQTNTKAVQGDRVIYTESRPAFLAKNRYSLEPELPFDWPIIREAIINN
;
A
#
# COMPACT_ATOMS: atom_id res chain seq x y z
N ALA A 1 -1.17 16.22 8.25
CA ALA A 1 -1.67 17.33 7.42
C ALA A 1 -3.17 17.17 7.26
N ASN A 2 -3.93 18.26 7.17
CA ASN A 2 -5.39 18.22 7.05
C ASN A 2 -5.88 18.53 5.62
N ASP A 3 -4.96 18.89 4.73
CA ASP A 3 -5.19 19.19 3.32
C ASP A 3 -3.96 18.77 2.49
N TYR A 4 -4.15 18.66 1.18
CA TYR A 4 -3.11 18.21 0.25
C TYR A 4 -1.94 19.20 0.12
N ASP A 5 -2.19 20.50 0.12
CA ASP A 5 -1.15 21.50 -0.10
C ASP A 5 -0.17 21.53 1.08
N THR A 6 -0.69 21.49 2.31
CA THR A 6 0.11 21.35 3.52
C THR A 6 0.88 20.03 3.53
N PHE A 7 0.27 18.93 3.07
CA PHE A 7 0.96 17.64 2.97
C PHE A 7 2.15 17.71 2.01
N ILE A 8 1.95 18.23 0.81
CA ILE A 8 3.01 18.41 -0.20
C ILE A 8 4.08 19.39 0.28
N ALA A 9 3.69 20.50 0.92
CA ALA A 9 4.65 21.45 1.47
C ALA A 9 5.58 20.78 2.50
N ASN A 10 5.03 19.96 3.41
CA ASN A 10 5.83 19.22 4.39
C ASN A 10 6.75 18.17 3.75
N LEU A 11 6.39 17.60 2.60
CA LEU A 11 7.32 16.72 1.87
C LEU A 11 8.43 17.53 1.18
N LYS A 12 8.10 18.71 0.65
CA LYS A 12 9.08 19.60 0.03
C LYS A 12 10.09 20.17 1.03
N THR A 13 9.72 20.40 2.29
CA THR A 13 10.72 20.81 3.31
C THR A 13 11.82 19.77 3.52
N LEU A 14 11.52 18.47 3.37
CA LEU A 14 12.55 17.41 3.39
C LEU A 14 13.50 17.47 2.19
N LEU A 15 13.06 18.04 1.06
CA LEU A 15 13.93 18.30 -0.09
C LEU A 15 14.77 19.57 0.11
N ASP A 16 14.14 20.63 0.61
CA ASP A 16 14.74 21.96 0.62
C ASP A 16 15.65 22.20 1.82
N GLU A 17 15.38 21.56 2.96
CA GLU A 17 16.15 21.73 4.19
C GLU A 17 17.23 20.65 4.37
N ASP A 18 18.27 20.99 5.14
CA ASP A 18 19.30 20.05 5.55
C ASP A 18 18.83 19.25 6.77
N HIS A 19 18.98 17.93 6.70
CA HIS A 19 18.64 17.03 7.78
C HIS A 19 19.40 15.71 7.70
N GLU A 20 19.47 14.97 8.81
CA GLU A 20 20.13 13.67 8.87
C GLU A 20 19.18 12.48 8.67
N TYR A 21 17.87 12.72 8.51
CA TYR A 21 16.87 11.67 8.33
C TYR A 21 17.16 10.78 7.12
N LYS A 22 16.92 9.47 7.28
CA LYS A 22 17.22 8.43 6.26
C LYS A 22 16.00 7.72 5.70
N THR A 23 14.83 7.89 6.32
CA THR A 23 13.61 7.19 5.93
C THR A 23 12.43 8.14 6.00
N LEU A 24 11.62 8.13 4.95
CA LEU A 24 10.30 8.74 4.93
C LEU A 24 9.26 7.62 5.04
N ALA A 25 8.37 7.72 6.03
CA ALA A 25 7.20 6.86 6.12
C ALA A 25 5.93 7.70 5.87
N VAL A 26 5.13 7.29 4.89
CA VAL A 26 3.81 7.88 4.62
C VAL A 26 2.74 6.88 5.08
N ASP A 27 2.07 7.23 6.17
CA ASP A 27 1.03 6.43 6.79
C ASP A 27 -0.25 7.28 7.01
N SER A 28 -1.37 7.03 6.33
CA SER A 28 -1.60 6.02 5.30
C SER A 28 -2.02 6.63 3.97
N LEU A 29 -1.78 5.90 2.87
CA LEU A 29 -2.20 6.30 1.53
C LEU A 29 -3.72 6.38 1.40
N ASP A 30 -4.46 5.50 2.08
CA ASP A 30 -5.93 5.52 2.07
C ASP A 30 -6.51 6.72 2.83
N TRP A 31 -5.72 7.32 3.73
CA TRP A 31 -6.06 8.61 4.35
C TRP A 31 -5.64 9.81 3.49
N LEU A 32 -4.55 9.69 2.72
CA LEU A 32 -4.11 10.72 1.78
C LEU A 32 -5.07 10.87 0.58
N GLU A 33 -5.66 9.77 0.12
CA GLU A 33 -6.49 9.74 -1.09
C GLU A 33 -7.67 10.75 -1.06
N PRO A 34 -8.46 10.86 0.02
CA PRO A 34 -9.48 11.90 0.13
C PRO A 34 -8.94 13.33 0.02
N LEU A 35 -7.74 13.60 0.56
CA LEU A 35 -7.12 14.94 0.46
C LEU A 35 -6.74 15.26 -0.98
N VAL A 36 -6.26 14.26 -1.72
CA VAL A 36 -6.00 14.38 -3.16
C VAL A 36 -7.29 14.71 -3.91
N TRP A 37 -8.38 14.01 -3.61
CA TRP A 37 -9.67 14.27 -4.25
C TRP A 37 -10.21 15.66 -3.94
N GLU A 38 -10.08 16.09 -2.69
CA GLU A 38 -10.47 17.44 -2.27
C GLU A 38 -9.69 18.50 -3.05
N LYS A 39 -8.37 18.34 -3.20
CA LYS A 39 -7.55 19.25 -4.00
C LYS A 39 -8.05 19.35 -5.44
N VAL A 40 -8.31 18.22 -6.09
CA VAL A 40 -8.83 18.17 -7.47
C VAL A 40 -10.17 18.91 -7.58
N CYS A 41 -11.04 18.72 -6.60
CA CYS A 41 -12.34 19.36 -6.54
C CYS A 41 -12.22 20.88 -6.38
N GLN A 42 -11.33 21.34 -5.49
CA GLN A 42 -11.04 22.75 -5.27
C GLN A 42 -10.51 23.43 -6.55
N GLU A 43 -9.56 22.80 -7.26
CA GLU A 43 -8.99 23.33 -8.50
C GLU A 43 -10.02 23.50 -9.62
N HIS A 44 -11.06 22.67 -9.64
CA HIS A 44 -12.08 22.64 -10.70
C HIS A 44 -13.44 23.20 -10.28
N GLY A 45 -13.55 23.76 -9.06
CA GLY A 45 -14.80 24.28 -8.51
C GLY A 45 -15.91 23.23 -8.39
N LYS A 46 -15.55 21.98 -8.08
CA LYS A 46 -16.48 20.86 -7.86
C LYS A 46 -16.70 20.63 -6.36
N LYS A 47 -17.88 20.14 -5.97
CA LYS A 47 -18.16 19.79 -4.56
C LYS A 47 -17.76 18.36 -4.21
N SER A 48 -17.65 17.51 -5.22
CA SER A 48 -17.28 16.10 -5.07
C SER A 48 -16.58 15.61 -6.34
N ILE A 49 -15.69 14.64 -6.19
CA ILE A 49 -14.95 14.02 -7.30
C ILE A 49 -15.88 13.33 -8.30
N GLU A 50 -17.08 12.96 -7.86
CA GLU A 50 -18.12 12.34 -8.71
C GLU A 50 -18.79 13.35 -9.66
N GLU A 51 -18.78 14.65 -9.36
CA GLU A 51 -19.39 15.70 -10.20
C GLU A 51 -18.70 15.89 -11.56
N PHE A 52 -17.52 15.30 -11.74
CA PHE A 52 -16.84 15.24 -13.03
C PHE A 52 -17.54 14.29 -14.01
N GLY A 53 -18.33 13.34 -13.52
CA GLY A 53 -19.03 12.33 -14.31
C GLY A 53 -18.10 11.26 -14.91
N TYR A 54 -18.65 10.06 -15.10
CA TYR A 54 -17.97 8.92 -15.75
C TYR A 54 -16.56 8.60 -15.19
N GLY A 55 -16.36 8.81 -13.89
CA GLY A 55 -15.08 8.56 -13.23
C GLY A 55 -13.93 9.48 -13.65
N ARG A 56 -14.21 10.58 -14.38
CA ARG A 56 -13.17 11.53 -14.84
C ARG A 56 -12.43 12.21 -13.70
N GLY A 57 -13.09 12.46 -12.56
CA GLY A 57 -12.45 13.04 -11.38
C GLY A 57 -11.30 12.16 -10.86
N TYR A 58 -11.48 10.84 -10.84
CA TYR A 58 -10.42 9.90 -10.44
C TYR A 58 -9.27 9.79 -11.45
N VAL A 59 -9.51 10.15 -12.72
CA VAL A 59 -8.44 10.29 -13.72
C VAL A 59 -7.67 11.58 -13.47
N GLU A 60 -8.38 12.67 -13.21
CA GLU A 60 -7.77 13.97 -12.92
C GLU A 60 -6.89 13.91 -11.66
N ALA A 61 -7.34 13.22 -10.62
CA ALA A 61 -6.58 12.95 -9.40
C ALA A 61 -5.22 12.30 -9.61
N LEU A 62 -4.99 11.64 -10.75
CA LEU A 62 -3.68 11.06 -11.06
C LEU A 62 -2.59 12.14 -11.24
N LYS A 63 -2.95 13.40 -11.50
CA LYS A 63 -1.96 14.49 -11.59
C LYS A 63 -1.31 14.76 -10.23
N GLN A 64 -2.12 14.87 -9.18
CA GLN A 64 -1.65 15.05 -7.80
C GLN A 64 -0.88 13.82 -7.31
N TRP A 65 -1.35 12.61 -7.62
CA TRP A 65 -0.57 11.40 -7.31
C TRP A 65 0.80 11.38 -8.01
N ARG A 66 0.90 11.90 -9.24
CA ARG A 66 2.19 12.02 -9.95
C ARG A 66 3.09 13.09 -9.35
N GLU A 67 2.55 14.22 -8.87
CA GLU A 67 3.33 15.20 -8.10
C GLU A 67 3.88 14.58 -6.81
N TYR A 68 3.04 13.86 -6.07
CA TYR A 68 3.47 13.11 -4.89
C TYR A 68 4.62 12.14 -5.21
N ILE A 69 4.47 11.31 -6.25
CA ILE A 69 5.49 10.37 -6.71
C ILE A 69 6.79 11.08 -7.12
N ASP A 70 6.70 12.21 -7.82
CA ASP A 70 7.87 13.00 -8.22
C ASP A 70 8.69 13.44 -7.01
N ILE A 71 8.03 13.95 -5.97
CA ILE A 71 8.68 14.34 -4.72
C ILE A 71 9.33 13.13 -4.04
N LEU A 72 8.67 11.97 -4.02
CA LEU A 72 9.26 10.74 -3.45
C LEU A 72 10.51 10.30 -4.22
N ASN A 73 10.51 10.40 -5.55
CA ASN A 73 11.67 10.08 -6.36
C ASN A 73 12.83 11.03 -6.04
N ARG A 74 12.55 12.33 -5.94
CA ARG A 74 13.57 13.32 -5.55
C ARG A 74 14.11 13.05 -4.15
N LEU A 75 13.27 12.69 -3.17
CA LEU A 75 13.74 12.33 -1.83
C LEU A 75 14.63 11.08 -1.83
N ARG A 76 14.29 10.09 -2.66
CA ARG A 76 15.12 8.90 -2.87
C ARG A 76 16.45 9.27 -3.51
N ASP A 77 16.44 10.00 -4.61
CA ASP A 77 17.60 10.20 -5.47
C ASP A 77 18.53 11.30 -4.96
N GLU A 78 17.97 12.42 -4.48
CA GLU A 78 18.73 13.60 -4.01
C GLU A 78 19.10 13.49 -2.53
N LYS A 79 18.23 12.91 -1.69
CA LYS A 79 18.44 12.80 -0.23
C LYS A 79 18.79 11.38 0.23
N SER A 80 18.85 10.40 -0.68
CA SER A 80 19.14 8.99 -0.36
C SER A 80 18.21 8.40 0.70
N MET A 81 16.94 8.85 0.72
CA MET A 81 15.97 8.38 1.70
C MET A 81 15.33 7.06 1.25
N THR A 82 15.16 6.15 2.21
CA THR A 82 14.27 5.00 2.02
C THR A 82 12.82 5.46 2.12
N ILE A 83 11.99 5.09 1.14
CA ILE A 83 10.58 5.47 1.09
C ILE A 83 9.72 4.27 1.49
N ILE A 84 8.91 4.43 2.53
CA ILE A 84 7.94 3.45 3.01
C ILE A 84 6.55 4.06 2.91
N GLN A 85 5.64 3.37 2.23
CA GLN A 85 4.25 3.77 2.10
C GLN A 85 3.36 2.69 2.72
N ILE A 86 2.40 3.10 3.55
CA ILE A 86 1.46 2.19 4.22
C ILE A 86 0.07 2.47 3.67
N SER A 87 -0.66 1.41 3.34
CA SER A 87 -2.07 1.47 2.96
C SER A 87 -2.81 0.35 3.65
N HIS A 88 -4.01 0.62 4.14
CA HIS A 88 -4.89 -0.46 4.57
C HIS A 88 -5.24 -1.35 3.36
N ASN A 89 -5.63 -2.59 3.64
CA ASN A 89 -6.19 -3.45 2.61
C ASN A 89 -7.72 -3.40 2.60
N GLN A 90 -8.30 -3.82 1.49
CA GLN A 90 -9.72 -4.13 1.34
C GLN A 90 -9.87 -5.48 0.63
N ILE A 91 -10.93 -6.21 0.96
CA ILE A 91 -11.26 -7.45 0.28
C ILE A 91 -12.03 -7.11 -1.00
N LYS A 92 -11.56 -7.62 -2.15
CA LYS A 92 -12.28 -7.55 -3.41
C LYS A 92 -12.42 -8.92 -4.05
N ARG A 93 -13.56 -9.12 -4.68
CA ARG A 93 -13.85 -10.33 -5.46
C ARG A 93 -13.21 -10.20 -6.85
N PHE A 94 -12.44 -11.19 -7.23
CA PHE A 94 -11.92 -11.36 -8.58
C PHE A 94 -12.76 -12.40 -9.32
N GLU A 95 -13.27 -12.02 -10.49
CA GLU A 95 -14.01 -12.91 -11.38
C GLU A 95 -13.14 -13.22 -12.60
N SER A 96 -12.64 -14.45 -12.66
CA SER A 96 -11.89 -14.94 -13.81
C SER A 96 -12.82 -15.68 -14.78
N PRO A 97 -12.60 -15.55 -16.10
CA PRO A 97 -13.23 -16.46 -17.05
C PRO A 97 -12.63 -17.88 -17.02
N GLU A 98 -11.47 -18.08 -16.39
CA GLU A 98 -10.71 -19.34 -16.42
C GLU A 98 -10.78 -20.15 -15.11
N ILE A 99 -10.98 -19.48 -13.98
CA ILE A 99 -10.96 -20.09 -12.64
C ILE A 99 -12.13 -19.61 -11.80
N GLU A 100 -12.44 -20.35 -10.74
CA GLU A 100 -13.48 -19.97 -9.78
C GLU A 100 -13.18 -18.60 -9.16
N ALA A 101 -14.24 -17.80 -8.98
CA ALA A 101 -14.12 -16.50 -8.35
C ALA A 101 -13.63 -16.62 -6.91
N TYR A 102 -12.70 -15.75 -6.54
CA TYR A 102 -12.10 -15.72 -5.21
C TYR A 102 -12.02 -14.31 -4.68
N ASP A 103 -11.90 -14.19 -3.36
CA ASP A 103 -11.71 -12.93 -2.68
C ASP A 103 -10.21 -12.73 -2.39
N GLY A 104 -9.70 -11.55 -2.69
CA GLY A 104 -8.31 -11.16 -2.47
C GLY A 104 -8.19 -9.84 -1.75
N HIS A 105 -7.12 -9.69 -0.97
CA HIS A 105 -6.75 -8.43 -0.34
C HIS A 105 -6.02 -7.52 -1.36
N GLU A 106 -6.56 -6.34 -1.61
CA GLU A 106 -5.95 -5.29 -2.44
C GLU A 106 -5.72 -4.02 -1.62
N LEU A 107 -4.95 -3.07 -2.17
CA LEU A 107 -4.80 -1.73 -1.61
C LEU A 107 -6.19 -1.07 -1.46
N LYS A 108 -6.43 -0.45 -0.29
CA LYS A 108 -7.65 0.33 -0.03
C LYS A 108 -7.54 1.73 -0.64
N LEU A 109 -7.35 1.74 -1.96
CA LEU A 109 -7.32 2.93 -2.80
C LEU A 109 -8.32 2.77 -3.94
N HIS A 110 -8.72 3.89 -4.54
CA HIS A 110 -9.38 3.85 -5.82
C HIS A 110 -8.47 3.18 -6.85
N ARG A 111 -9.04 2.30 -7.67
CA ARG A 111 -8.29 1.40 -8.58
C ARG A 111 -7.18 2.12 -9.36
N LYS A 112 -7.47 3.27 -9.96
CA LYS A 112 -6.49 4.03 -10.75
C LYS A 112 -5.30 4.54 -9.92
N ALA A 113 -5.54 4.98 -8.69
CA ALA A 113 -4.48 5.44 -7.80
C ALA A 113 -3.67 4.25 -7.28
N GLY A 114 -4.35 3.16 -6.88
CA GLY A 114 -3.72 1.90 -6.49
C GLY A 114 -2.82 1.34 -7.59
N ASP A 115 -3.29 1.28 -8.83
CA ASP A 115 -2.52 0.82 -10.00
C ASP A 115 -1.25 1.69 -10.19
N LEU A 116 -1.39 3.02 -10.13
CA LEU A 116 -0.28 3.96 -10.30
C LEU A 116 0.79 3.81 -9.20
N ILE A 117 0.36 3.73 -7.93
CA ILE A 117 1.26 3.57 -6.78
C ILE A 117 1.95 2.20 -6.83
N LEU A 118 1.21 1.14 -7.16
CA LEU A 118 1.74 -0.20 -7.30
C LEU A 118 2.76 -0.27 -8.43
N GLU A 119 2.50 0.35 -9.58
CA GLU A 119 3.41 0.40 -10.73
C GLU A 119 4.74 1.09 -10.35
N HIS A 120 4.64 2.24 -9.69
CA HIS A 120 5.78 3.02 -9.19
C HIS A 120 6.61 2.28 -8.14
N SER A 121 5.95 1.59 -7.21
CA SER A 121 6.62 0.94 -6.08
C SER A 121 7.58 -0.16 -6.56
N ASP A 122 8.79 -0.19 -6.01
CA ASP A 122 9.74 -1.27 -6.31
C ASP A 122 9.23 -2.61 -5.75
N CYS A 123 8.67 -2.57 -4.55
CA CYS A 123 7.98 -3.69 -3.92
C CYS A 123 6.67 -3.24 -3.25
N CYS A 124 5.72 -4.16 -3.13
CA CYS A 124 4.49 -4.01 -2.34
C CYS A 124 4.32 -5.30 -1.54
N PHE A 125 4.39 -5.20 -0.22
CA PHE A 125 4.30 -6.36 0.66
C PHE A 125 2.92 -6.44 1.32
N PHE A 126 2.36 -7.64 1.37
CA PHE A 126 1.15 -7.89 2.16
C PHE A 126 1.55 -8.36 3.55
N ALA A 127 1.25 -7.56 4.58
CA ALA A 127 1.52 -7.91 5.96
C ALA A 127 0.28 -8.54 6.61
N ASN A 128 0.41 -9.76 7.14
CA ASN A 128 -0.66 -10.43 7.85
C ASN A 128 -0.11 -11.35 8.95
N TYR A 129 -0.98 -11.89 9.78
CA TYR A 129 -0.62 -12.92 10.74
C TYR A 129 -0.65 -14.29 10.08
N LYS A 130 0.34 -15.12 10.39
CA LYS A 130 0.35 -16.51 9.97
C LYS A 130 -0.80 -17.25 10.66
N LEU A 131 -1.75 -17.74 9.88
CA LEU A 131 -2.83 -18.56 10.43
C LEU A 131 -2.30 -19.96 10.73
N GLY A 132 -2.09 -20.25 12.01
CA GLY A 132 -1.89 -21.61 12.50
C GLY A 132 -3.22 -22.32 12.67
N THR A 133 -3.20 -23.65 12.71
CA THR A 133 -4.37 -24.44 13.11
C THR A 133 -4.01 -25.31 14.31
N VAL A 134 -4.83 -25.23 15.36
CA VAL A 134 -4.71 -26.11 16.53
C VAL A 134 -5.91 -27.03 16.56
N LYS A 135 -5.65 -28.34 16.57
CA LYS A 135 -6.68 -29.37 16.76
C LYS A 135 -6.99 -29.47 18.25
N THR A 136 -8.23 -29.18 18.62
CA THR A 136 -8.76 -29.33 19.97
C THR A 136 -9.74 -30.49 20.02
N GLN A 137 -9.63 -31.37 21.01
CA GLN A 137 -10.64 -32.41 21.21
C GLN A 137 -11.89 -31.80 21.85
N GLY A 138 -13.01 -31.87 21.13
CA GLY A 138 -14.35 -31.61 21.65
C GLY A 138 -14.85 -32.79 22.48
N LYS A 139 -15.93 -32.55 23.24
CA LYS A 139 -16.61 -33.62 23.98
C LYS A 139 -17.16 -34.67 22.99
N GLY A 140 -16.90 -35.95 23.25
CA GLY A 140 -17.35 -37.06 22.41
C GLY A 140 -16.40 -37.49 21.28
N GLY A 141 -15.13 -37.06 21.30
CA GLY A 141 -14.12 -37.52 20.33
C GLY A 141 -14.08 -36.75 19.01
N GLN A 142 -14.93 -35.72 18.84
CA GLN A 142 -14.83 -34.80 17.71
C GLN A 142 -13.55 -33.95 17.82
N THR A 143 -12.80 -33.84 16.73
CA THR A 143 -11.64 -32.95 16.64
C THR A 143 -12.07 -31.65 15.99
N ASN A 144 -12.01 -30.54 16.73
CA ASN A 144 -12.28 -29.20 16.23
C ASN A 144 -10.97 -28.49 15.89
N THR A 145 -10.82 -28.07 14.64
CA THR A 145 -9.68 -27.26 14.20
C THR A 145 -9.98 -25.79 14.48
N LYS A 146 -9.22 -25.15 15.38
CA LYS A 146 -9.28 -23.70 15.61
C LYS A 146 -8.15 -23.02 14.89
N ALA A 147 -8.44 -21.93 14.18
CA ALA A 147 -7.41 -21.02 13.71
C ALA A 147 -6.78 -20.33 14.94
N VAL A 148 -5.46 -20.32 15.02
CA VAL A 148 -4.71 -19.56 16.03
C VAL A 148 -3.83 -18.57 15.28
N GLN A 149 -3.84 -17.33 15.73
CA GLN A 149 -3.01 -16.27 15.19
C GLN A 149 -1.56 -16.53 15.61
N GLY A 150 -0.72 -16.87 14.65
CA GLY A 150 0.73 -16.98 14.82
C GLY A 150 1.42 -15.63 14.64
N ASP A 151 2.72 -15.67 14.38
CA ASP A 151 3.53 -14.46 14.21
C ASP A 151 3.10 -13.61 13.00
N ARG A 152 3.41 -12.31 13.08
CA ARG A 152 3.20 -11.39 11.95
C ARG A 152 4.30 -11.60 10.91
N VAL A 153 3.88 -11.74 9.66
CA VAL A 153 4.75 -11.99 8.50
C VAL A 153 4.46 -10.99 7.39
N ILE A 154 5.44 -10.80 6.51
CA ILE A 154 5.21 -10.19 5.19
C ILE A 154 5.20 -11.26 4.11
N TYR A 155 4.34 -11.08 3.13
CA TYR A 155 4.33 -11.82 1.89
C TYR A 155 4.84 -10.92 0.76
N THR A 156 5.80 -11.41 -0.01
CA THR A 156 6.49 -10.63 -1.05
C THR A 156 5.99 -10.97 -2.45
N GLU A 157 5.41 -12.15 -2.64
CA GLU A 157 4.87 -12.62 -3.92
C GLU A 157 3.35 -12.58 -3.96
N SER A 158 2.79 -12.16 -5.10
CA SER A 158 1.33 -12.13 -5.31
C SER A 158 0.73 -13.54 -5.22
N ARG A 159 -0.43 -13.65 -4.56
CA ARG A 159 -1.22 -14.89 -4.45
C ARG A 159 -2.70 -14.54 -4.68
N PRO A 160 -3.58 -15.50 -5.04
CA PRO A 160 -5.01 -15.21 -5.18
C PRO A 160 -5.62 -14.51 -3.94
N ALA A 161 -5.15 -14.86 -2.74
CA ALA A 161 -5.64 -14.27 -1.50
C ALA A 161 -5.17 -12.83 -1.24
N PHE A 162 -4.10 -12.35 -1.88
CA PHE A 162 -3.55 -11.02 -1.61
C PHE A 162 -2.61 -10.50 -2.71
N LEU A 163 -2.67 -9.19 -2.91
CA LEU A 163 -1.76 -8.45 -3.79
C LEU A 163 -0.39 -8.30 -3.13
N ALA A 164 0.65 -8.65 -3.87
CA ALA A 164 2.03 -8.29 -3.55
C ALA A 164 2.86 -8.11 -4.83
N LYS A 165 4.00 -7.43 -4.72
CA LYS A 165 4.93 -7.13 -5.81
C LYS A 165 6.36 -7.19 -5.26
N ASN A 166 7.25 -7.81 -6.00
CA ASN A 166 8.64 -7.96 -5.63
C ASN A 166 9.56 -7.82 -6.85
N ARG A 167 10.45 -6.83 -6.83
CA ARG A 167 11.50 -6.62 -7.84
C ARG A 167 12.89 -7.07 -7.38
N TYR A 168 13.06 -7.41 -6.10
CA TYR A 168 14.35 -7.79 -5.50
C TYR A 168 14.51 -9.31 -5.37
N SER A 169 13.64 -10.11 -5.98
CA SER A 169 13.69 -11.58 -5.89
C SER A 169 13.76 -12.13 -4.45
N LEU A 170 13.16 -11.40 -3.50
CA LEU A 170 13.06 -11.82 -2.10
C LEU A 170 12.32 -13.15 -1.95
N GLU A 171 12.62 -13.88 -0.87
CA GLU A 171 11.86 -15.06 -0.46
C GLU A 171 10.35 -14.75 -0.34
N PRO A 172 9.46 -15.72 -0.65
CA PRO A 172 8.01 -15.49 -0.70
C PRO A 172 7.38 -14.99 0.62
N GLU A 173 8.00 -15.33 1.76
CA GLU A 173 7.59 -14.97 3.10
C GLU A 173 8.82 -14.55 3.91
N LEU A 174 8.72 -13.42 4.62
CA LEU A 174 9.73 -12.96 5.57
C LEU A 174 9.07 -12.57 6.91
N PRO A 175 9.80 -12.62 8.03
CA PRO A 175 9.34 -12.04 9.29
C PRO A 175 8.95 -10.56 9.11
N PHE A 176 7.92 -10.09 9.82
CA PHE A 176 7.58 -8.67 9.87
C PHE A 176 8.59 -7.90 10.75
N ASP A 177 9.83 -7.80 10.28
CA ASP A 177 10.96 -7.17 10.95
C ASP A 177 11.80 -6.38 9.95
N TRP A 178 11.91 -5.06 10.17
CA TRP A 178 12.55 -4.17 9.21
C TRP A 178 14.04 -4.47 8.96
N PRO A 179 14.89 -4.71 9.99
CA PRO A 179 16.26 -5.16 9.77
C PRO A 179 16.39 -6.36 8.83
N ILE A 180 15.59 -7.41 9.04
CA ILE A 180 15.59 -8.60 8.18
C ILE A 180 15.18 -8.25 6.75
N ILE A 181 14.09 -7.50 6.58
CA ILE A 181 13.59 -7.10 5.26
C ILE A 181 14.61 -6.25 4.51
N ARG A 182 15.22 -5.27 5.20
CA ARG A 182 16.22 -4.38 4.63
C ARG A 182 17.46 -5.14 4.17
N GLU A 183 17.98 -6.05 5.00
CA GLU A 183 19.13 -6.88 4.62
C GLU A 183 18.79 -7.78 3.42
N ALA A 184 17.59 -8.33 3.35
CA ALA A 184 17.16 -9.12 2.20
C ALA A 184 17.09 -8.29 0.90
N ILE A 185 16.69 -7.01 0.98
CA ILE A 185 16.65 -6.09 -0.16
C ILE A 185 18.07 -5.70 -0.62
N ILE A 186 19.01 -5.47 0.30
CA ILE A 186 20.37 -5.01 -0.05
C ILE A 186 21.23 -6.13 -0.66
N ASN A 187 21.00 -7.36 -0.25
CA ASN A 187 21.82 -8.50 -0.66
C ASN A 187 21.39 -9.14 -2.00
N ASN A 188 20.32 -8.64 -2.64
CA ASN A 188 19.83 -9.07 -3.95
C ASN A 188 19.91 -7.94 -4.98
#